data_AF-A0A026W6X8-F1
#
_entry.id   AF-A0A026W6X8-F1
#
_cell.length_a   1.000
_cell.length_b   1.000
_cell.length_c   1.000
_cell.angle_alpha   90.00
_cell.angle_beta   90.00
_cell.angle_gamma   90.00
#
_symmetry.space_group_name_H-M   'P 1'
#
loop_
_entity.id
_entity.type
_entity.pdbx_description
1 polymer ?
#
loop_
_entity_poly.entity_id
_entity_poly.type
_entity_poly.pdbx_seq_one_letter_code
_entity_poly.pdbx_strand_id
1 'polypeptide(L)'
;MWCPAHCGRTTRAWLDRHYPRRWIGRGGVVSWPPRSPDLTPVDFFVWGALKQEVYSLPVTSREQLRDRIVAAVHQISPISVWLQHELSVLDAMLASQQEANILNNSYIYIKQVTT
;
A
#
# COMPACT_ATOMS: atom_id res chain seq x y z
N MET A 1 -3.27 1.33 -5.27
CA MET A 1 -3.45 0.40 -6.42
C MET A 1 -4.25 1.05 -7.56
N TRP A 2 -3.62 1.37 -8.69
CA TRP A 2 -4.23 2.16 -9.79
C TRP A 2 -4.27 1.39 -11.12
N CYS A 3 -5.06 0.30 -11.17
CA CYS A 3 -5.39 -0.36 -12.43
C CYS A 3 -6.91 -0.26 -12.68
N PRO A 4 -7.36 0.09 -13.91
CA PRO A 4 -8.79 0.15 -14.25
C PRO A 4 -9.59 -1.11 -13.86
N ALA A 5 -8.95 -2.28 -13.94
CA ALA A 5 -9.56 -3.55 -13.54
C ALA A 5 -10.00 -3.58 -12.06
N HIS A 6 -9.26 -2.92 -11.16
CA HIS A 6 -9.63 -2.83 -9.73
C HIS A 6 -10.72 -1.81 -9.44
N CYS A 7 -11.02 -0.92 -10.39
CA CYS A 7 -12.02 0.14 -10.23
C CYS A 7 -13.36 -0.20 -10.92
N GLY A 8 -13.49 -1.37 -11.53
CA GLY A 8 -14.71 -1.81 -12.21
C GLY A 8 -15.92 -1.86 -11.26
N ARG A 9 -17.13 -1.63 -11.81
CA ARG A 9 -18.38 -1.72 -11.02
C ARG A 9 -18.59 -3.12 -10.45
N THR A 10 -18.30 -4.15 -11.25
CA THR A 10 -18.42 -5.56 -10.85
C THR A 10 -17.50 -5.89 -9.67
N THR A 11 -16.24 -5.44 -9.73
CA THR A 11 -15.26 -5.61 -8.66
C THR A 11 -15.74 -4.96 -7.36
N ARG A 12 -16.27 -3.72 -7.44
CA ARG A 12 -16.80 -3.00 -6.28
C ARG A 12 -18.03 -3.68 -5.68
N ALA A 13 -19.01 -4.06 -6.51
CA ALA A 13 -20.20 -4.75 -6.03
C ALA A 13 -19.86 -6.07 -5.32
N TRP A 14 -18.85 -6.79 -5.82
CA TRP A 14 -18.35 -7.99 -5.16
C TRP A 14 -17.68 -7.65 -3.81
N LEU A 15 -16.82 -6.63 -3.76
CA LEU A 15 -16.17 -6.19 -2.53
C LEU A 15 -17.16 -5.67 -1.48
N ASP A 16 -18.19 -4.93 -1.88
CA ASP A 16 -19.25 -4.46 -0.98
C ASP A 16 -20.03 -5.63 -0.36
N ARG A 17 -20.28 -6.69 -1.14
CA ARG A 17 -20.97 -7.89 -0.66
C ARG A 17 -20.13 -8.71 0.31
N HIS A 18 -18.83 -8.89 0.02
CA HIS A 18 -17.98 -9.81 0.77
C HIS A 18 -17.19 -9.12 1.90
N TYR A 19 -16.93 -7.82 1.77
CA TYR A 19 -16.13 -7.02 2.72
C TYR A 19 -16.82 -5.68 3.05
N PRO A 20 -18.07 -5.71 3.54
CA PRO A 20 -18.84 -4.49 3.76
C PRO A 20 -18.10 -3.53 4.70
N ARG A 21 -17.85 -2.30 4.22
CA ARG A 21 -17.09 -1.24 4.92
C ARG A 21 -15.66 -1.62 5.37
N ARG A 22 -15.09 -2.71 4.82
CA ARG A 22 -13.76 -3.22 5.20
C ARG A 22 -12.74 -3.18 4.06
N TRP A 23 -13.17 -2.86 2.84
CA TRP A 23 -12.26 -2.72 1.70
C TRP A 23 -11.94 -1.26 1.43
N ILE A 24 -10.74 -1.03 0.92
CA ILE A 24 -10.19 0.30 0.66
C ILE A 24 -9.97 0.43 -0.84
N GLY A 25 -10.37 1.57 -1.42
CA GLY A 25 -10.22 1.80 -2.85
C GLY A 25 -11.16 2.88 -3.38
N ARG A 26 -11.08 3.13 -4.68
CA ARG A 26 -11.89 4.17 -5.34
C ARG A 26 -13.38 3.82 -5.23
N GLY A 27 -14.14 4.63 -4.48
CA GLY A 27 -15.57 4.44 -4.27
C GLY A 27 -15.94 3.52 -3.11
N GLY A 28 -14.96 3.07 -2.31
CA GLY A 28 -15.18 2.42 -1.02
C GLY A 28 -15.30 3.44 0.13
N VAL A 29 -15.55 2.96 1.35
CA VAL A 29 -15.70 3.80 2.55
C VAL A 29 -14.41 4.58 2.87
N VAL A 30 -13.27 3.95 2.63
CA VAL A 30 -11.96 4.58 2.74
C VAL A 30 -11.41 4.73 1.31
N SER A 31 -11.13 5.98 0.91
CA SER A 31 -10.55 6.26 -0.40
C SER A 31 -9.04 6.07 -0.34
N TRP A 32 -8.47 5.31 -1.29
CA TRP A 32 -7.02 5.18 -1.44
C TRP A 32 -6.45 6.35 -2.23
N PRO A 33 -5.35 6.99 -1.79
CA PRO A 33 -4.76 8.11 -2.51
C PRO A 33 -4.17 7.72 -3.89
N PRO A 34 -4.07 8.69 -4.82
CA PRO A 34 -3.37 8.52 -6.08
C PRO A 34 -1.90 8.13 -5.93
N ARG A 35 -1.44 7.15 -6.71
CA ARG A 35 0.00 6.85 -6.88
C ARG A 35 0.74 6.53 -5.58
N SER A 36 0.11 5.79 -4.67
CA SER A 36 0.73 5.36 -3.41
C SER A 36 1.02 3.85 -3.36
N PRO A 37 2.07 3.36 -4.05
CA PRO A 37 2.55 1.97 -3.90
C PRO A 37 3.30 1.77 -2.57
N ASP A 38 3.85 2.83 -1.99
CA ASP A 38 4.43 2.91 -0.64
C ASP A 38 3.45 2.53 0.47
N LEU A 39 2.15 2.64 0.22
CA LEU A 39 1.10 2.31 1.20
C LEU A 39 0.62 0.85 1.12
N THR A 40 1.07 0.04 0.16
CA THR A 40 0.71 -1.39 0.15
C THR A 40 1.90 -2.24 0.61
N PRO A 41 1.78 -3.02 1.71
CA PRO A 41 2.82 -3.96 2.17
C PRO A 41 3.30 -4.91 1.09
N VAL A 42 2.39 -5.21 0.17
CA VAL A 42 2.69 -6.04 -0.99
C VAL A 42 3.69 -5.35 -1.91
N ASP A 43 3.43 -4.10 -2.29
CA ASP A 43 4.26 -3.36 -3.26
C ASP A 43 5.59 -2.88 -2.65
N PHE A 44 5.62 -2.40 -1.40
CA PHE A 44 6.84 -1.85 -0.80
C PHE A 44 7.78 -2.90 -0.19
N PHE A 45 7.25 -4.00 0.36
CA PHE A 45 8.06 -4.99 1.07
C PHE A 45 8.03 -6.36 0.40
N VAL A 46 6.84 -6.98 0.30
CA VAL A 46 6.72 -8.39 -0.13
C VAL A 46 7.32 -8.58 -1.52
N TRP A 47 7.06 -7.68 -2.46
CA TRP A 47 7.60 -7.79 -3.81
C TRP A 47 9.12 -7.59 -3.89
N GLY A 48 9.70 -6.77 -3.02
CA GLY A 48 11.15 -6.64 -2.87
C GLY A 48 11.77 -7.94 -2.34
N ALA A 49 11.24 -8.44 -1.23
CA ALA A 49 11.71 -9.66 -0.58
C ALA A 49 11.60 -10.89 -1.50
N LEU A 50 10.45 -11.07 -2.15
CA LEU A 50 10.23 -12.19 -3.07
C LEU A 50 11.19 -12.15 -4.25
N LYS A 51 11.43 -10.97 -4.85
CA LYS A 51 12.39 -10.85 -5.95
C LYS A 51 13.81 -11.19 -5.51
N GLN A 52 14.23 -10.73 -4.34
CA GLN A 52 15.55 -11.02 -3.80
C GLN A 52 15.76 -12.53 -3.61
N GLU A 53 14.79 -13.23 -3.06
CA GLU A 53 14.88 -14.68 -2.83
C GLU A 53 14.75 -15.50 -4.13
N VAL A 54 13.73 -15.22 -4.94
CA VAL A 54 13.42 -16.01 -6.14
C VAL A 54 14.53 -15.92 -7.18
N TYR A 55 15.11 -14.72 -7.34
CA TYR A 55 16.16 -14.42 -8.33
C TYR A 55 17.57 -14.43 -7.75
N SER A 56 17.76 -14.89 -6.50
CA SER A 56 19.10 -15.12 -5.92
C SER A 56 19.97 -16.06 -6.76
N LEU A 57 19.32 -16.96 -7.51
CA LEU A 57 19.92 -17.82 -8.52
C LEU A 57 19.16 -17.70 -9.84
N PRO A 58 19.80 -17.95 -11.00
CA PRO A 58 19.10 -18.03 -12.27
C PRO A 58 17.91 -18.99 -12.21
N VAL A 59 16.80 -18.58 -12.82
CA VAL A 59 15.59 -19.38 -12.97
C VAL A 59 15.50 -19.84 -14.42
N THR A 60 15.45 -21.15 -14.64
CA THR A 60 15.54 -21.77 -15.98
C THR A 60 14.24 -22.41 -16.45
N SER A 61 13.24 -22.54 -15.59
CA SER A 61 11.91 -23.06 -15.95
C SER A 61 10.78 -22.39 -15.17
N ARG A 62 9.56 -22.50 -15.69
CA ARG A 62 8.36 -21.99 -15.05
C ARG A 62 8.04 -22.74 -13.75
N GLU A 63 8.27 -24.04 -13.74
CA GLU A 63 8.05 -24.91 -12.59
C GLU A 63 9.00 -24.52 -11.46
N GLN A 64 10.28 -24.31 -11.77
CA GLN A 64 11.25 -23.81 -10.80
C GLN A 64 10.87 -22.42 -10.27
N LEU A 65 10.41 -21.52 -11.15
CA LEU A 65 9.94 -20.19 -10.74
C LEU A 65 8.81 -20.32 -9.71
N ARG A 66 7.82 -21.16 -10.00
CA ARG A 66 6.66 -21.39 -9.13
C ARG A 66 7.10 -21.93 -7.78
N ASP A 67 7.94 -22.96 -7.76
CA ASP A 67 8.38 -23.60 -6.52
C ASP A 67 9.17 -22.63 -5.64
N ARG A 68 10.02 -21.79 -6.25
CA ARG A 68 10.76 -20.75 -5.52
C ARG A 68 9.85 -19.65 -4.98
N ILE A 69 8.85 -19.21 -5.74
CA ILE A 69 7.88 -18.23 -5.24
C ILE A 69 7.16 -18.80 -4.01
N VAL A 70 6.69 -20.04 -4.08
CA VAL A 70 6.02 -20.70 -2.94
C VAL A 70 6.96 -20.81 -1.75
N ALA A 71 8.19 -21.28 -1.94
CA ALA A 71 9.19 -21.38 -0.89
C ALA A 71 9.52 -20.02 -0.25
N ALA A 72 9.72 -18.98 -1.06
CA ALA A 72 10.02 -17.63 -0.58
C ALA A 72 8.84 -17.03 0.22
N VAL A 73 7.59 -17.26 -0.22
CA VAL A 73 6.41 -16.83 0.55
C VAL A 73 6.37 -17.50 1.92
N HIS A 74 6.74 -18.78 2.03
CA HIS A 74 6.79 -19.48 3.32
C HIS A 74 7.87 -18.94 4.28
N GLN A 75 8.87 -18.23 3.78
CA GLN A 75 9.89 -17.58 4.61
C GLN A 75 9.45 -16.20 5.11
N ILE A 76 8.46 -15.58 4.46
CA ILE A 76 7.91 -14.29 4.89
C ILE A 76 6.98 -14.54 6.07
N SER A 77 7.45 -14.19 7.27
CA SER A 77 6.65 -14.26 8.48
C SER A 77 5.45 -13.31 8.40
N PRO A 78 4.22 -13.72 8.78
CA PRO A 78 3.09 -12.80 8.85
C PRO A 78 3.39 -11.58 9.72
N ILE A 79 4.18 -11.73 10.79
CA ILE A 79 4.47 -10.63 11.72
C ILE A 79 5.35 -9.55 11.09
N SER A 80 6.23 -9.87 10.14
CA SER A 80 7.02 -8.84 9.46
C SER A 80 6.11 -7.98 8.59
N VAL A 81 5.18 -8.62 7.87
CA VAL A 81 4.18 -7.93 7.03
C VAL A 81 3.29 -7.02 7.88
N TRP A 82 2.84 -7.49 9.06
CA TRP A 82 2.03 -6.68 9.98
C TRP A 82 2.78 -5.46 10.51
N LEU A 83 4.01 -5.64 11.02
CA LEU A 83 4.82 -4.55 11.57
C LEU A 83 5.15 -3.50 10.51
N GLN A 84 5.49 -3.95 9.30
CA GLN A 84 5.81 -3.04 8.20
C GLN A 84 4.57 -2.28 7.71
N HIS A 85 3.41 -2.92 7.66
CA HIS A 85 2.16 -2.23 7.38
C HIS A 85 1.87 -1.15 8.43
N GLU A 86 1.98 -1.49 9.72
CA GLU A 86 1.73 -0.54 10.81
C GLU A 86 2.68 0.66 10.76
N LEU A 87 3.97 0.43 10.53
CA LEU A 87 4.95 1.50 10.33
C LEU A 87 4.61 2.37 9.12
N SER A 88 4.26 1.78 7.98
CA SER A 88 3.89 2.55 6.77
C SER A 88 2.65 3.43 6.98
N VAL A 89 1.67 2.95 7.77
CA VAL A 89 0.48 3.72 8.13
C VAL A 89 0.87 4.88 9.06
N LEU A 90 1.72 4.63 10.05
CA LEU A 90 2.19 5.68 10.95
C LEU A 90 2.98 6.75 10.19
N ASP A 91 3.86 6.37 9.27
CA ASP A 91 4.62 7.31 8.43
C ASP A 91 3.69 8.16 7.56
N ALA A 92 2.67 7.55 6.97
CA ALA A 92 1.66 8.25 6.18
C ALA A 92 0.82 9.22 7.03
N MET A 93 0.45 8.82 8.25
CA MET A 93 -0.29 9.66 9.20
C MET A 93 0.56 10.84 9.66
N LEU A 94 1.85 10.62 9.94
CA LEU A 94 2.80 11.67 10.30
C LEU A 94 3.01 12.66 9.15
N ALA A 95 3.20 12.18 7.93
CA ALA A 95 3.32 13.02 6.74
C ALA A 95 2.08 13.90 6.53
N SER A 96 0.89 13.31 6.66
CA SER A 96 -0.39 14.05 6.55
C SER A 96 -0.54 15.12 7.63
N GLN A 97 -0.15 14.83 8.87
CA GLN A 97 -0.19 15.79 9.96
C GLN A 97 0.80 16.95 9.74
N GLN A 98 1.98 16.64 9.20
CA GLN A 98 3.00 17.64 8.90
C GLN A 98 2.56 18.60 7.78
N GLU A 99 1.94 18.08 6.71
CA GLU A 99 1.33 18.90 5.67
C GLU A 99 0.24 19.82 6.23
N ALA A 100 -0.66 19.28 7.06
CA ALA A 100 -1.70 20.08 7.71
C ALA A 100 -1.11 21.19 8.61
N ASN A 101 -0.03 20.89 9.34
CA ASN A 101 0.67 21.87 10.18
C ASN A 101 1.33 22.97 9.35
N ILE A 102 1.94 22.64 8.20
CA ILE A 102 2.56 23.60 7.29
C ILE A 102 1.50 24.55 6.70
N LEU A 103 0.36 24.01 6.26
CA LEU A 103 -0.74 24.80 5.74
C LEU A 103 -1.33 25.74 6.80
N ASN A 104 -1.50 25.25 8.03
CA ASN A 104 -2.00 26.06 9.13
C ASN A 104 -1.02 27.19 9.52
N ASN A 105 0.28 26.89 9.62
CA ASN A 105 1.30 27.91 9.91
C ASN A 105 1.39 28.96 8.80
N SER A 106 1.29 28.53 7.54
CA SER A 106 1.28 29.45 6.39
C SER A 106 0.06 30.36 6.43
N TYR A 107 -1.12 29.83 6.75
CA TYR A 107 -2.34 30.61 6.90
C TYR A 107 -2.25 31.64 8.04
N ILE A 108 -1.71 31.24 9.20
CA ILE A 108 -1.49 32.15 10.34
C ILE A 108 -0.50 33.26 9.96
N TYR A 109 0.61 32.90 9.31
CA TYR A 109 1.63 33.87 8.88
C TYR A 109 1.06 34.89 7.88
N ILE A 110 0.33 34.43 6.87
CA ILE A 110 -0.31 35.31 5.88
C ILE A 110 -1.26 36.29 6.59
N LYS A 111 -2.09 35.82 7.52
CA LYS A 111 -2.99 36.70 8.29
C LYS A 111 -2.26 37.74 9.13
N GLN A 112 -1.09 37.43 9.66
CA GLN A 112 -0.29 38.37 10.46
C GLN A 112 0.38 39.46 9.62
N VAL A 113 0.70 39.18 8.34
CA VAL A 113 1.42 40.13 7.48
C VAL A 113 0.46 41.00 6.65
N THR A 114 -0.78 40.57 6.42
CA THR A 114 -1.80 41.33 5.66
C THR A 114 -2.75 42.16 6.53
N THR A 115 -2.48 42.28 7.84
CA THR A 115 -3.23 43.13 8.79
C THR A 115 -2.34 44.28 9.24
#